data_AF-A0A1H5WKX9-F1
#
_entry.id   AF-A0A1H5WKX9-F1
#
_cell.length_a   1.000
_cell.length_b   1.000
_cell.length_c   1.000
_cell.angle_alpha   90.00
_cell.angle_beta   90.00
_cell.angle_gamma   90.00
#
_symmetry.space_group_name_H-M   'P 1'
#
loop_
_entity.id
_entity.type
_entity.pdbx_description
1 polymer ?
#
loop_
_entity_poly.entity_id
_entity_poly.type
_entity_poly.pdbx_seq_one_letter_code
_entity_poly.pdbx_strand_id
1 'polypeptide(L)'
;MKTKLFLKISLGALFLIWAILFLVINHKYKSPNIIESDYQVYHNGISYELLDVEVKKNVDEEALNDGLGENIEYVITVKVNNTSEAQKIDLSEVVLYRTDYSNCVALDYYYDENEDVSLSLEAGEEKIYKFPFIIYQNLFTDKQWKNIENSDWKLLLNLYPEKIMLDIS
;
A
#
# COMPACT_ATOMS: atom_id res chain seq x y z
N MET A 1 40.13 32.71 16.47
CA MET A 1 39.39 33.42 15.39
C MET A 1 39.28 32.59 14.11
N LYS A 2 40.38 32.01 13.59
CA LYS A 2 40.39 31.18 12.37
C LYS A 2 39.50 29.92 12.43
N THR A 3 39.43 29.24 13.58
CA THR A 3 38.61 28.03 13.77
C THR A 3 37.10 28.30 13.63
N LYS A 4 36.62 29.44 14.14
CA LYS A 4 35.21 29.85 14.02
C LYS A 4 34.85 30.24 12.57
N LEU A 5 35.80 30.79 11.83
CA LEU A 5 35.62 31.10 10.41
C LEU A 5 35.58 29.83 9.55
N PHE A 6 36.50 28.89 9.81
CA PHE A 6 36.53 27.58 9.15
C PHE A 6 35.24 26.78 9.40
N LEU A 7 34.74 26.78 10.64
CA LEU A 7 33.47 26.13 10.99
C LEU A 7 32.29 26.72 10.21
N LYS A 8 32.19 28.05 10.10
CA LYS A 8 31.13 28.72 9.33
C LYS A 8 31.19 28.39 7.84
N ILE A 9 32.39 28.34 7.26
CA ILE A 9 32.60 27.96 5.87
C ILE A 9 32.18 26.50 5.64
N SER A 10 32.58 25.60 6.54
CA SER A 10 32.21 24.18 6.47
C SER A 10 30.70 23.98 6.59
N LEU A 11 30.03 24.67 7.52
CA LEU A 11 28.57 24.62 7.65
C LEU A 11 27.86 25.15 6.39
N GLY A 12 28.37 26.25 5.83
CA GLY A 12 27.85 26.83 4.59
C GLY A 12 27.99 25.88 3.41
N ALA A 13 29.14 25.20 3.28
CA ALA A 13 29.37 24.21 2.24
C ALA A 13 28.44 22.99 2.40
N LEU A 14 28.24 22.49 3.63
CA LEU A 14 27.30 21.40 3.90
C LEU A 14 25.86 21.77 3.53
N PHE A 15 25.43 22.99 3.88
CA PHE A 15 24.09 23.47 3.50
C PHE A 15 23.93 23.57 1.98
N LEU A 16 24.94 24.06 1.27
CA LEU A 16 24.95 24.14 -0.20
C LEU A 16 24.87 22.75 -0.85
N ILE A 17 25.65 21.79 -0.35
CA ILE A 17 25.59 20.40 -0.80
C ILE A 17 24.19 19.81 -0.55
N TRP A 18 23.64 20.01 0.64
CA TRP A 18 22.28 19.56 0.98
C TRP A 18 21.23 20.17 0.06
N ALA A 19 21.28 21.49 -0.21
CA ALA A 19 20.33 22.16 -1.09
C ALA A 19 20.43 21.65 -2.54
N ILE A 20 21.64 21.44 -3.05
CA ILE A 20 21.85 20.84 -4.39
C ILE A 20 21.27 19.43 -4.43
N LEU A 21 21.56 18.59 -3.43
CA LEU A 21 21.02 17.23 -3.35
C LEU A 21 19.49 17.22 -3.28
N PHE A 22 18.89 18.09 -2.46
CA PHE A 22 17.44 18.24 -2.36
C PHE A 22 16.81 18.58 -3.71
N LEU A 23 17.39 19.53 -4.45
CA LEU A 23 16.90 19.89 -5.79
C LEU A 23 17.06 18.76 -6.81
N VAL A 24 18.22 18.09 -6.82
CA VAL A 24 18.49 16.96 -7.74
C VAL A 24 17.52 15.81 -7.46
N ILE A 25 17.30 15.47 -6.19
CA ILE A 25 16.40 14.39 -5.77
C ILE A 25 14.96 14.74 -6.18
N ASN A 26 14.45 15.92 -5.82
CA ASN A 26 13.07 16.29 -6.15
C ASN A 26 12.83 16.48 -7.65
N HIS A 27 13.86 16.85 -8.41
CA HIS A 27 13.73 16.93 -9.86
C HIS A 27 13.72 15.53 -10.51
N LYS A 28 14.57 14.62 -10.01
CA LYS A 28 14.66 13.24 -10.50
C LYS A 28 13.45 12.39 -10.11
N TYR A 29 12.98 12.56 -8.88
CA TYR A 29 11.85 11.84 -8.29
C TYR A 29 10.72 12.84 -8.05
N LYS A 30 9.94 13.09 -9.10
CA LYS A 30 8.72 13.88 -8.97
C LYS A 30 7.80 13.21 -7.96
N SER A 31 7.11 14.00 -7.15
CA SER A 31 6.04 13.47 -6.30
C SER A 31 5.04 12.71 -7.19
N PRO A 32 4.65 11.49 -6.81
CA PRO A 32 3.69 10.72 -7.59
C PRO A 32 2.36 11.47 -7.63
N ASN A 33 1.68 11.39 -8.77
CA ASN A 33 0.31 11.86 -8.87
C ASN A 33 -0.58 10.89 -8.08
N ILE A 34 -1.43 11.38 -7.19
CA ILE A 34 -2.30 10.53 -6.37
C ILE A 34 -3.68 10.51 -7.01
N ILE A 35 -4.16 9.33 -7.37
CA ILE A 35 -5.52 9.11 -7.86
C ILE A 35 -6.23 8.25 -6.83
N GLU A 36 -7.28 8.81 -6.24
CA GLU A 36 -8.05 8.20 -5.16
C GLU A 36 -9.53 8.19 -5.53
N SER A 37 -10.21 7.09 -5.22
CA SER A 37 -11.63 6.90 -5.51
C SER A 37 -12.26 5.98 -4.47
N ASP A 38 -13.53 6.21 -4.14
CA ASP A 38 -14.25 5.40 -3.15
C ASP A 38 -14.78 4.08 -3.75
N TYR A 39 -14.78 3.95 -5.07
CA TYR A 39 -15.49 2.87 -5.75
C TYR A 39 -14.73 2.28 -6.93
N GLN A 40 -14.26 3.11 -7.85
CA GLN A 40 -13.66 2.62 -9.10
C GLN A 40 -12.53 3.53 -9.56
N VAL A 41 -11.46 2.91 -10.05
CA VAL A 41 -10.35 3.62 -10.68
C VAL A 41 -9.90 2.91 -11.95
N TYR A 42 -9.52 3.71 -12.96
CA TYR A 42 -9.01 3.21 -14.23
C TYR A 42 -7.59 3.69 -14.44
N HIS A 43 -6.68 2.77 -14.74
CA HIS A 43 -5.27 3.06 -14.95
C HIS A 43 -4.65 2.06 -15.92
N ASN A 44 -3.92 2.55 -16.93
CA ASN A 44 -3.16 1.74 -17.91
C ASN A 44 -3.94 0.60 -18.59
N GLY A 45 -5.22 0.78 -18.86
CA GLY A 45 -6.04 -0.27 -19.49
C GLY A 45 -6.78 -1.17 -18.50
N ILE A 46 -6.47 -1.08 -17.20
CA ILE A 46 -7.14 -1.84 -16.15
C ILE A 46 -8.13 -0.95 -15.41
N SER A 47 -9.36 -1.41 -15.22
CA SER A 47 -10.26 -0.84 -14.21
C SER A 47 -10.33 -1.74 -12.99
N TYR A 48 -10.24 -1.13 -11.82
CA TYR A 48 -10.47 -1.76 -10.53
C TYR A 48 -11.74 -1.19 -9.92
N GLU A 49 -12.65 -2.07 -9.51
CA GLU A 49 -13.91 -1.72 -8.86
C GLU A 49 -13.99 -2.45 -7.52
N LEU A 50 -14.12 -1.68 -6.44
CA LEU A 50 -14.32 -2.23 -5.09
C LEU A 50 -15.73 -2.83 -5.01
N LEU A 51 -15.80 -4.12 -4.68
CA LEU A 51 -17.08 -4.81 -4.52
C LEU A 51 -17.45 -4.99 -3.05
N ASP A 52 -16.48 -5.39 -2.22
CA ASP A 52 -16.72 -5.71 -0.82
C ASP A 52 -15.45 -5.61 0.04
N VAL A 53 -15.64 -5.37 1.33
CA VAL A 53 -14.58 -5.34 2.35
C VAL A 53 -15.05 -6.14 3.57
N GLU A 54 -14.52 -7.36 3.71
CA GLU A 54 -14.77 -8.17 4.91
C GLU A 54 -13.68 -7.89 5.95
N VAL A 55 -14.08 -7.60 7.20
CA VAL A 55 -13.16 -7.42 8.33
C VAL A 55 -13.45 -8.47 9.40
N LYS A 56 -12.45 -9.27 9.74
CA LYS A 56 -12.54 -10.35 10.73
C LYS A 56 -11.50 -10.13 11.82
N LYS A 57 -11.95 -10.09 13.07
CA LYS A 57 -11.07 -10.15 14.24
C LYS A 57 -10.83 -11.60 14.59
N ASN A 58 -9.58 -12.00 14.54
CA ASN A 58 -9.17 -13.33 14.94
C ASN A 58 -8.25 -13.25 16.14
N VAL A 59 -8.26 -14.36 16.88
CA VAL A 59 -7.30 -14.63 17.93
C VAL A 59 -6.56 -15.86 17.47
N ASP A 60 -5.53 -15.64 16.68
CA ASP A 60 -4.61 -16.71 16.27
C ASP A 60 -3.74 -17.08 17.48
N GLU A 61 -3.91 -18.31 18.00
CA GLU A 61 -3.15 -18.82 19.13
C GLU A 61 -1.65 -18.87 18.85
N GLU A 62 -1.25 -19.14 17.61
CA GLU A 62 0.17 -19.15 17.20
C GLU A 62 0.73 -17.72 17.22
N ALA A 63 0.02 -16.77 16.62
CA ALA A 63 0.38 -15.36 16.66
C ALA A 63 0.46 -14.81 18.10
N LEU A 64 -0.48 -15.23 18.98
CA LEU A 64 -0.43 -14.89 20.40
C LEU A 64 0.81 -15.46 21.10
N ASN A 65 1.13 -16.73 20.84
CA ASN A 65 2.31 -17.40 21.42
C ASN A 65 3.62 -16.76 20.96
N ASP A 66 3.65 -16.24 19.73
CA ASP A 66 4.77 -15.51 19.16
C ASP A 66 4.85 -14.04 19.64
N GLY A 67 3.89 -13.59 20.46
CA GLY A 67 3.86 -12.23 21.00
C GLY A 67 3.40 -11.18 19.99
N LEU A 68 2.68 -11.58 18.94
CA LEU A 68 2.07 -10.68 17.94
C LEU A 68 0.77 -10.04 18.44
N GLY A 69 0.11 -10.68 19.41
CA GLY A 69 -1.17 -10.22 19.96
C GLY A 69 -2.35 -10.68 19.11
N GLU A 70 -3.48 -9.98 19.23
CA GLU A 70 -4.66 -10.19 18.37
C GLU A 70 -4.35 -9.80 16.92
N ASN A 71 -5.10 -10.36 15.97
CA ASN A 71 -5.00 -10.00 14.56
C ASN A 71 -6.35 -9.57 13.96
N ILE A 72 -6.27 -8.70 12.96
CA ILE A 72 -7.40 -8.33 12.11
C ILE A 72 -7.09 -8.72 10.69
N GLU A 73 -8.00 -9.45 10.09
CA GLU A 73 -7.98 -9.85 8.70
C GLU A 73 -8.91 -8.95 7.89
N TYR A 74 -8.37 -8.35 6.84
CA TYR A 74 -9.13 -7.67 5.81
C TYR A 74 -9.14 -8.55 4.57
N VAL A 75 -10.31 -8.87 4.03
CA VAL A 75 -10.44 -9.50 2.71
C VAL A 75 -11.15 -8.52 1.80
N ILE A 76 -10.42 -7.96 0.85
CA ILE A 76 -10.92 -6.91 -0.04
C ILE A 76 -11.23 -7.52 -1.40
N THR A 77 -12.49 -7.49 -1.80
CA THR A 77 -12.95 -8.04 -3.06
C THR A 77 -12.98 -6.95 -4.12
N VAL A 78 -12.21 -7.16 -5.19
CA VAL A 78 -12.05 -6.21 -6.30
C VAL A 78 -12.36 -6.90 -7.62
N LYS A 79 -13.24 -6.28 -8.40
CA LYS A 79 -13.43 -6.65 -9.80
C LYS A 79 -12.40 -5.93 -10.65
N VAL A 80 -11.66 -6.70 -11.45
CA VAL A 80 -10.61 -6.21 -12.32
C VAL A 80 -10.99 -6.52 -13.76
N ASN A 81 -11.05 -5.48 -14.58
CA ASN A 81 -11.36 -5.59 -16.01
C ASN A 81 -10.17 -5.05 -16.81
N ASN A 82 -9.65 -5.86 -17.74
CA ASN A 82 -8.62 -5.43 -18.67
C ASN A 82 -9.25 -5.04 -20.01
N THR A 83 -9.13 -3.77 -20.38
CA THR A 83 -9.65 -3.21 -21.64
C THR A 83 -8.57 -3.04 -22.71
N SER A 84 -7.34 -3.45 -22.42
CA SER A 84 -6.17 -3.26 -23.28
C SER A 84 -5.57 -4.59 -23.74
N GLU A 85 -4.25 -4.64 -23.96
CA GLU A 85 -3.53 -5.88 -24.27
C GLU A 85 -3.41 -6.79 -23.03
N ALA A 86 -3.02 -8.05 -23.22
CA ALA A 86 -2.85 -8.98 -22.11
C ALA A 86 -1.87 -8.43 -21.07
N GLN A 87 -2.30 -8.43 -19.80
CA GLN A 87 -1.56 -7.82 -18.69
C GLN A 87 -1.53 -8.76 -17.49
N LYS A 88 -0.55 -8.53 -16.62
CA LYS A 88 -0.41 -9.28 -15.37
C LYS A 88 -0.52 -8.31 -14.20
N ILE A 89 -1.36 -8.65 -13.23
CA ILE A 89 -1.40 -7.96 -11.94
C ILE A 89 -0.16 -8.37 -11.13
N ASP A 90 0.55 -7.39 -10.60
CA ASP A 90 1.64 -7.61 -9.66
C ASP A 90 1.09 -7.47 -8.23
N LEU A 91 0.97 -8.59 -7.51
CA LEU A 91 0.53 -8.58 -6.11
C LEU A 91 1.46 -7.76 -5.20
N SER A 92 2.72 -7.51 -5.59
CA SER A 92 3.62 -6.65 -4.82
C SER A 92 3.24 -5.16 -4.88
N GLU A 93 2.42 -4.76 -5.85
CA GLU A 93 1.87 -3.41 -5.96
C GLU A 93 0.52 -3.26 -5.25
N VAL A 94 -0.11 -4.39 -4.90
CA VAL A 94 -1.38 -4.45 -4.16
C VAL A 94 -1.10 -4.43 -2.66
N VAL A 95 -1.39 -3.29 -2.02
CA VAL A 95 -0.96 -3.02 -0.64
C VAL A 95 -2.11 -2.41 0.15
N LEU A 96 -2.38 -2.95 1.33
CA LEU A 96 -3.22 -2.29 2.31
C LEU A 96 -2.43 -1.14 2.94
N TYR A 97 -2.92 0.07 2.79
CA TYR A 97 -2.20 1.30 3.12
C TYR A 97 -2.96 2.12 4.16
N ARG A 98 -2.21 2.64 5.13
CA ARG A 98 -2.58 3.71 6.04
C ARG A 98 -1.45 4.74 6.04
N THR A 99 -1.75 5.98 6.40
CA THR A 99 -0.76 7.07 6.39
C THR A 99 0.60 6.72 7.04
N ASP A 100 0.62 5.90 8.09
CA ASP A 100 1.80 5.49 8.86
C ASP A 100 2.12 3.98 8.81
N TYR A 101 1.38 3.20 8.01
CA TYR A 101 1.54 1.75 7.95
C TYR A 101 1.15 1.19 6.58
N SER A 102 1.80 0.12 6.14
CA SER A 102 1.38 -0.60 4.96
C SER A 102 1.66 -2.09 5.10
N ASN A 103 0.81 -2.93 4.50
CA ASN A 103 1.01 -4.37 4.45
C ASN A 103 0.70 -4.94 3.06
N CYS A 104 1.48 -5.93 2.65
CA CYS A 104 1.25 -6.65 1.41
C CYS A 104 0.17 -7.71 1.59
N VAL A 105 -0.33 -8.22 0.46
CA VAL A 105 -1.26 -9.36 0.44
C VAL A 105 -0.65 -10.56 1.17
N ALA A 106 -1.43 -11.14 2.08
CA ALA A 106 -1.08 -12.38 2.77
C ALA A 106 -1.19 -13.55 1.79
N LEU A 107 -0.07 -13.96 1.21
CA LEU A 107 -0.05 -14.87 0.07
C LEU A 107 -0.65 -16.25 0.38
N ASP A 108 -0.44 -16.77 1.59
CA ASP A 108 -1.00 -18.06 2.01
C ASP A 108 -2.54 -18.02 1.98
N TYR A 109 -3.12 -16.92 2.46
CA TYR A 109 -4.57 -16.70 2.48
C TYR A 109 -5.12 -16.39 1.08
N TYR A 110 -4.30 -15.76 0.22
CA TYR A 110 -4.71 -15.42 -1.14
C TYR A 110 -5.06 -16.68 -1.93
N TYR A 111 -4.27 -17.74 -1.78
CA TYR A 111 -4.53 -19.01 -2.45
C TYR A 111 -5.77 -19.74 -1.91
N ASP A 112 -6.14 -19.51 -0.65
CA ASP A 112 -7.34 -20.07 -0.05
C ASP A 112 -8.61 -19.29 -0.45
N GLU A 113 -8.50 -17.97 -0.61
CA GLU A 113 -9.64 -17.10 -0.96
C GLU A 113 -9.97 -17.10 -2.46
N ASN A 114 -9.03 -17.47 -3.34
CA ASN A 114 -9.20 -17.37 -4.79
C ASN A 114 -9.10 -18.76 -5.47
N GLU A 115 -10.17 -19.16 -6.16
CA GLU A 115 -10.16 -20.38 -6.98
C GLU A 115 -9.24 -20.24 -8.21
N ASP A 116 -9.26 -19.07 -8.87
CA ASP A 116 -8.32 -18.72 -9.92
C ASP A 116 -7.23 -17.81 -9.37
N VAL A 117 -6.05 -18.40 -9.20
CA VAL A 117 -4.86 -17.72 -8.69
C VAL A 117 -4.08 -16.99 -9.79
N SER A 118 -4.51 -17.14 -11.05
CA SER A 118 -3.88 -16.49 -12.19
C SER A 118 -4.05 -14.99 -12.09
N LEU A 119 -2.92 -14.29 -12.06
CA LEU A 119 -2.85 -12.83 -12.09
C LEU A 119 -2.80 -12.29 -13.52
N SER A 120 -2.88 -13.16 -14.54
CA SER A 120 -2.93 -12.74 -15.93
C SER A 120 -4.37 -12.50 -16.37
N LEU A 121 -4.58 -11.38 -17.05
CA LEU A 121 -5.84 -11.01 -17.70
C LEU A 121 -5.60 -10.77 -19.19
N GLU A 122 -6.34 -11.49 -20.02
CA GLU A 122 -6.40 -11.24 -21.46
C GLU A 122 -7.19 -9.96 -21.78
N ALA A 123 -7.08 -9.51 -23.03
CA ALA A 123 -7.82 -8.35 -23.51
C ALA A 123 -9.34 -8.57 -23.43
N GLY A 124 -10.05 -7.68 -22.74
CA GLY A 124 -11.49 -7.78 -22.50
C GLY A 124 -11.89 -8.72 -21.38
N GLU A 125 -10.94 -9.34 -20.69
CA GLU A 125 -11.22 -10.26 -19.59
C GLU A 125 -11.58 -9.51 -18.31
N GLU A 126 -12.51 -10.09 -17.55
CA GLU A 126 -12.92 -9.63 -16.24
C GLU A 126 -12.73 -10.75 -15.22
N LYS A 127 -12.09 -10.43 -14.10
CA LYS A 127 -11.90 -11.34 -12.97
C LYS A 127 -12.22 -10.64 -11.66
N ILE A 128 -12.66 -11.43 -10.69
CA ILE A 128 -12.85 -10.96 -9.32
C ILE A 128 -11.73 -11.56 -8.48
N TYR A 129 -10.98 -10.70 -7.82
CA TYR A 129 -9.92 -11.10 -6.89
C TYR A 129 -10.31 -10.73 -5.47
N LYS A 130 -9.93 -11.60 -4.55
CA LYS A 130 -9.94 -11.32 -3.12
C LYS A 130 -8.52 -11.11 -2.64
N PHE A 131 -8.25 -9.95 -2.06
CA PHE A 131 -6.94 -9.61 -1.51
C PHE A 131 -7.00 -9.66 0.02
N PRO A 132 -6.49 -10.73 0.65
CA PRO A 132 -6.42 -10.84 2.09
C PRO A 132 -5.19 -10.11 2.66
N PHE A 133 -5.36 -9.49 3.82
CA PHE A 133 -4.32 -8.80 4.58
C PHE A 133 -4.48 -9.11 6.06
N ILE A 134 -3.35 -9.26 6.77
CA ILE A 134 -3.34 -9.54 8.21
C ILE A 134 -2.62 -8.43 8.96
N ILE A 135 -3.26 -7.87 9.97
CA ILE A 135 -2.71 -6.80 10.79
C ILE A 135 -2.59 -7.29 12.23
N TYR A 136 -1.38 -7.23 12.78
CA TYR A 136 -1.12 -7.67 14.16
C TYR A 136 -1.11 -6.51 15.15
N GLN A 137 -1.66 -6.75 16.34
CA GLN A 137 -1.78 -5.76 17.41
C GLN A 137 -0.45 -5.15 17.83
N ASN A 138 0.61 -5.95 17.94
CA ASN A 138 1.90 -5.51 18.45
C ASN A 138 2.63 -4.48 17.55
N LEU A 139 2.16 -4.29 16.31
CA LEU A 139 2.67 -3.28 15.38
C LEU A 139 2.13 -1.87 15.67
N PHE A 140 1.17 -1.76 16.59
CA PHE A 140 0.46 -0.53 16.91
C PHE A 140 0.51 -0.22 18.40
N THR A 141 0.41 1.06 18.74
CA THR A 141 0.14 1.46 20.13
C THR A 141 -1.28 1.07 20.53
N ASP A 142 -1.53 0.88 21.82
CA ASP A 142 -2.89 0.58 22.34
C ASP A 142 -3.96 1.57 21.86
N LYS A 143 -3.59 2.85 21.71
CA LYS A 143 -4.48 3.90 21.22
C LYS A 143 -4.82 3.72 19.73
N GLN A 144 -3.84 3.34 18.92
CA GLN A 144 -4.04 3.05 17.49
C GLN A 144 -4.86 1.77 17.33
N TRP A 145 -4.53 0.70 18.06
CA TRP A 145 -5.24 -0.59 17.97
C TRP A 145 -6.73 -0.45 18.30
N LYS A 146 -7.08 0.29 19.36
CA LYS A 146 -8.49 0.53 19.73
C LYS A 146 -9.33 1.23 18.65
N ASN A 147 -8.69 1.91 17.71
CA ASN A 147 -9.37 2.65 16.62
C ASN A 147 -9.01 2.09 15.24
N ILE A 148 -8.41 0.91 15.17
CA ILE A 148 -7.80 0.37 13.95
C ILE A 148 -8.83 0.15 12.83
N GLU A 149 -10.06 -0.22 13.18
CA GLU A 149 -11.16 -0.43 12.21
C GLU A 149 -11.77 0.87 11.69
N ASN A 150 -11.63 1.98 12.42
CA ASN A 150 -12.13 3.31 12.00
C ASN A 150 -11.01 4.18 11.43
N SER A 151 -9.92 3.55 10.97
CA SER A 151 -8.77 4.24 10.42
C SER A 151 -8.93 4.47 8.92
N ASP A 152 -8.13 5.39 8.36
CA ASP A 152 -8.09 5.79 6.95
C ASP A 152 -7.41 4.73 6.06
N TRP A 153 -7.94 3.51 6.05
CA TRP A 153 -7.40 2.42 5.25
C TRP A 153 -7.72 2.61 3.78
N LYS A 154 -6.74 2.31 2.94
CA LYS A 154 -6.86 2.37 1.48
C LYS A 154 -6.26 1.12 0.86
N LEU A 155 -6.87 0.63 -0.20
CA LEU A 155 -6.24 -0.36 -1.07
C LEU A 155 -5.41 0.37 -2.13
N LEU A 156 -4.10 0.27 -2.02
CA LEU A 156 -3.17 0.74 -3.03
C LEU A 156 -3.02 -0.33 -4.11
N LEU A 157 -3.13 0.05 -5.38
CA LEU A 157 -3.12 -0.84 -6.54
C LEU A 157 -1.96 -0.58 -7.50
N ASN A 158 -1.35 0.60 -7.43
CA ASN A 158 -0.13 0.95 -8.14
C ASN A 158 0.64 2.01 -7.34
N LEU A 159 1.97 1.92 -7.36
CA LEU A 159 2.89 2.78 -6.61
C LEU A 159 3.50 3.92 -7.45
N TYR A 160 3.81 3.69 -8.73
CA TYR A 160 4.55 4.65 -9.55
C TYR A 160 4.25 4.50 -11.06
N PRO A 161 4.21 5.61 -11.83
CA PRO A 161 4.36 7.02 -11.43
C PRO A 161 3.11 7.61 -10.76
N GLU A 162 1.99 6.89 -10.81
CA GLU A 162 0.73 7.29 -10.20
C GLU A 162 0.41 6.36 -9.04
N LYS A 163 0.10 6.96 -7.89
CA LYS A 163 -0.35 6.24 -6.71
C LYS A 163 -1.86 6.05 -6.83
N ILE A 164 -2.27 4.84 -7.19
CA ILE A 164 -3.68 4.49 -7.46
C ILE A 164 -4.29 3.83 -6.23
N MET A 165 -5.29 4.45 -5.62
CA MET A 165 -5.87 3.98 -4.36
C MET A 165 -7.39 3.92 -4.41
N LEU A 166 -7.95 2.92 -3.73
CA LEU A 166 -9.37 2.83 -3.38
C LEU A 166 -9.54 3.08 -1.88
N ASP A 167 -10.49 3.93 -1.48
CA ASP A 167 -10.88 4.04 -0.06
C ASP A 167 -11.68 2.80 0.34
N ILE A 168 -11.35 2.22 1.49
CA ILE A 168 -12.00 1.01 2.02
C ILE A 168 -12.51 1.21 3.46
N SER A 169 -12.51 2.46 3.93
CA SER A 169 -12.91 2.87 5.28
C SER A 169 -14.42 3.02 5.44
#